data_AF-A0ABD0URR1-F1
#
_entry.id   AF-A0ABD0URR1-F1
#
_cell.length_a   1.000
_cell.length_b   1.000
_cell.length_c   1.000
_cell.angle_alpha   90.00
_cell.angle_beta   90.00
_cell.angle_gamma   90.00
#
_symmetry.space_group_name_H-M   'P 1'
#
loop_
_entity.id
_entity.type
_entity.pdbx_description
1 polymer ?
#
loop_
_entity_poly.entity_id
_entity_poly.type
_entity_poly.pdbx_seq_one_letter_code
_entity_poly.pdbx_strand_id
1 'polypeptide(L)'
;MSSSDRIELFIDPGTWEPMDEDMVSMDPIEFHSEEEPYIDRISFYQRKMGLTEAVQTGVGQLNSIPIAIGVMDFQFMGGSMGSVVGEKITRLIEYATNRSLPVIIVCASGGARMQEGSLSLMQMAKISSASYDYQTKKKLFYVSILTSPTTGGVTASFGMLGDIIIAEPNTYIAFAGTVPGQKYSEIVFPILSPDPATKKDVHFLKYPIYIGGNRGRGQIYPDGSKSNNRVYNATSAGIVSRIARKEKGGYEITIVDASEGRQVVDIIPPGPELLVSEGESIKLDQPLTSNPNVGGFGQGDTEIVLQDPLQVQGLLLFLASVILAQIFLVLKKKQFEKVQLYEMNF
;
A
#
# COMPACT_ATOMS: atom_id res chain seq x y z
N MET A 1 1.04 -19.38 -9.98
CA MET A 1 1.53 -19.34 -11.37
C MET A 1 2.69 -18.36 -11.38
N SER A 2 3.84 -18.76 -11.92
CA SER A 2 5.00 -17.87 -12.02
C SER A 2 4.76 -16.79 -13.08
N SER A 3 5.60 -15.77 -13.08
CA SER A 3 5.60 -14.73 -14.12
C SER A 3 5.90 -15.30 -15.50
N SER A 4 6.80 -16.28 -15.62
CA SER A 4 7.12 -16.92 -16.90
C SER A 4 5.95 -17.74 -17.44
N ASP A 5 5.29 -18.54 -16.60
CA ASP A 5 4.08 -19.30 -16.99
C ASP A 5 3.00 -18.36 -17.53
N ARG A 6 2.88 -17.16 -16.96
CA ARG A 6 1.91 -16.13 -17.38
C ARG A 6 2.30 -15.50 -18.71
N ILE A 7 3.59 -15.23 -18.93
CA ILE A 7 4.08 -14.71 -20.21
C ILE A 7 3.80 -15.73 -21.31
N GLU A 8 4.13 -17.01 -21.09
CA GLU A 8 3.85 -18.10 -22.04
C GLU A 8 2.34 -18.28 -22.31
N LEU A 9 1.50 -18.00 -21.32
CA LEU A 9 0.04 -18.08 -21.47
C LEU A 9 -0.53 -16.90 -22.27
N PHE A 10 0.01 -15.69 -22.09
CA PHE A 10 -0.53 -14.47 -22.70
C PHE A 10 0.09 -14.13 -24.06
N ILE A 11 1.38 -14.40 -24.23
CA ILE A 11 2.15 -13.92 -25.39
C ILE A 11 2.27 -15.02 -26.45
N ASP A 12 2.01 -14.64 -27.70
CA ASP A 12 2.10 -15.51 -28.86
C ASP A 12 3.51 -16.11 -28.97
N PRO A 13 3.64 -17.43 -29.21
CA PRO A 13 4.93 -18.11 -29.25
C PRO A 13 5.94 -17.45 -30.19
N GLY A 14 7.15 -17.18 -29.68
CA GLY A 14 8.25 -16.59 -30.46
C GLY A 14 8.19 -15.07 -30.62
N THR A 15 7.27 -14.37 -29.94
CA THR A 15 7.13 -12.91 -30.03
C THR A 15 7.58 -12.15 -28.77
N TRP A 16 7.94 -12.86 -27.70
CA TRP A 16 8.40 -12.26 -26.45
C TRP A 16 9.78 -11.60 -26.61
N GLU A 17 9.83 -10.29 -26.38
CA GLU A 17 11.05 -9.49 -26.34
C GLU A 17 11.17 -8.87 -24.93
N PRO A 18 11.98 -9.46 -24.03
CA PRO A 18 12.14 -8.95 -22.67
C PRO A 18 12.91 -7.61 -22.66
N MET A 19 12.64 -6.81 -21.62
CA MET A 19 13.23 -5.50 -21.40
C MET A 19 13.95 -5.44 -20.05
N ASP A 20 15.08 -4.72 -20.02
CA ASP A 20 15.84 -4.41 -18.80
C ASP A 20 16.19 -5.66 -17.96
N GLU A 21 16.52 -6.77 -18.62
CA GLU A 21 16.79 -8.06 -17.96
C GLU A 21 17.98 -7.98 -17.01
N ASP A 22 19.00 -7.19 -17.32
CA ASP A 22 20.22 -7.00 -16.55
C ASP A 22 20.08 -6.04 -15.36
N MET A 23 18.91 -5.39 -15.21
CA MET A 23 18.67 -4.45 -14.12
C MET A 23 18.40 -5.17 -12.81
N VAL A 24 19.24 -4.90 -11.81
CA VAL A 24 19.25 -5.53 -10.50
C VAL A 24 19.15 -4.51 -9.36
N SER A 25 18.47 -4.87 -8.27
CA SER A 25 18.37 -4.01 -7.09
C SER A 25 19.72 -3.92 -6.37
N MET A 26 20.03 -2.72 -5.87
CA MET A 26 21.14 -2.47 -4.96
C MET A 26 20.62 -2.33 -3.52
N ASP A 27 21.52 -2.19 -2.55
CA ASP A 27 21.17 -1.87 -1.17
C ASP A 27 21.47 -0.39 -0.87
N PRO A 28 20.59 0.56 -1.29
CA PRO A 28 20.86 1.99 -1.20
C PRO A 28 20.82 2.54 0.23
N ILE A 29 20.25 1.79 1.16
CA ILE A 29 20.08 2.21 2.55
C ILE A 29 20.88 1.36 3.54
N GLU A 30 21.77 0.49 3.03
CA GLU A 30 22.56 -0.47 3.82
C GLU A 30 21.67 -1.19 4.84
N PHE A 31 20.59 -1.81 4.36
CA PHE A 31 19.57 -2.39 5.21
C PHE A 31 20.14 -3.53 6.06
N HIS A 32 20.48 -3.20 7.30
CA HIS A 32 20.98 -4.15 8.29
C HIS A 32 19.81 -4.93 8.91
N SER A 33 19.66 -6.18 8.48
CA SER A 33 18.77 -7.17 9.07
C SER A 33 19.57 -8.05 10.02
N GLU A 34 19.02 -8.33 11.21
CA GLU A 34 19.66 -9.23 12.21
C GLU A 34 19.77 -10.69 11.70
N GLU A 35 18.99 -11.04 10.67
CA GLU A 35 18.94 -12.40 10.12
C GLU A 35 19.85 -12.58 8.89
N GLU A 36 19.73 -11.69 7.90
CA GLU A 36 20.44 -11.80 6.63
C GLU A 36 20.50 -10.44 5.91
N PRO A 37 21.64 -10.03 5.33
CA PRO A 37 21.77 -8.80 4.54
C PRO A 37 20.79 -8.76 3.36
N TYR A 38 20.27 -7.57 3.03
CA TYR A 38 19.30 -7.39 1.94
C TYR A 38 19.83 -7.86 0.58
N ILE A 39 21.11 -7.58 0.29
CA ILE A 39 21.76 -7.98 -0.95
C ILE A 39 21.86 -9.50 -1.12
N ASP A 40 22.06 -10.21 -0.01
CA ASP A 40 22.15 -11.67 -0.01
C ASP A 40 20.77 -12.29 -0.28
N ARG A 41 19.70 -11.67 0.24
CA ARG A 41 18.31 -12.05 -0.04
C ARG A 41 17.93 -11.85 -1.50
N ILE A 42 18.26 -10.70 -2.08
CA ILE A 42 18.05 -10.47 -3.52
C ILE A 42 18.79 -11.54 -4.32
N SER A 43 20.10 -11.73 -4.04
CA SER A 43 20.94 -12.72 -4.73
C SER A 43 20.38 -14.13 -4.62
N PHE A 44 19.79 -14.49 -3.47
CA PHE A 44 19.14 -15.76 -3.27
C PHE A 44 17.91 -15.94 -4.16
N TYR A 45 16.96 -14.99 -4.16
CA TYR A 45 15.76 -15.09 -5.00
C TYR A 45 16.10 -15.05 -6.49
N GLN A 46 17.12 -14.28 -6.87
CA GLN A 46 17.63 -14.28 -8.25
C GLN A 46 18.12 -15.66 -8.67
N ARG A 47 18.99 -16.29 -7.87
CA ARG A 47 19.48 -17.66 -8.15
C ARG A 47 18.37 -18.70 -8.14
N LYS A 48 17.40 -18.56 -7.23
CA LYS A 48 16.31 -19.54 -7.04
C LYS A 48 15.29 -19.50 -8.18
N MET A 49 14.93 -18.30 -8.63
CA MET A 49 13.82 -18.07 -9.56
C MET A 49 14.30 -17.81 -10.98
N GLY A 50 15.60 -17.55 -11.18
CA GLY A 50 16.16 -17.17 -12.48
C GLY A 50 15.73 -15.78 -12.96
N LEU A 51 15.10 -14.98 -12.09
CA LEU A 51 14.62 -13.63 -12.38
C LEU A 51 15.59 -12.61 -11.81
N THR A 52 15.77 -11.46 -12.46
CA THR A 52 16.56 -10.38 -11.86
C THR A 52 15.78 -9.54 -10.85
N GLU A 53 14.44 -9.55 -10.95
CA GLU A 53 13.55 -8.83 -10.04
C GLU A 53 12.10 -9.39 -10.07
N ALA A 54 11.24 -8.92 -9.16
CA ALA A 54 9.84 -9.30 -8.97
C ALA A 54 8.88 -8.90 -10.09
N VAL A 55 9.39 -8.37 -11.19
CA VAL A 55 8.59 -8.07 -12.38
C VAL A 55 9.41 -8.41 -13.61
N GLN A 56 8.78 -9.14 -14.52
CA GLN A 56 9.27 -9.29 -15.88
C GLN A 56 8.52 -8.29 -16.76
N THR A 57 9.26 -7.51 -17.54
CA THR A 57 8.71 -6.50 -18.45
C THR A 57 9.21 -6.77 -19.85
N GLY A 58 8.37 -6.53 -20.85
CA GLY A 58 8.75 -6.75 -22.23
C GLY A 58 7.62 -6.40 -23.20
N VAL A 59 7.88 -6.62 -24.47
CA VAL A 59 6.86 -6.54 -25.52
C VAL A 59 6.61 -7.91 -26.14
N GLY A 60 5.42 -8.09 -26.67
CA GLY A 60 5.04 -9.30 -27.38
C GLY A 60 3.74 -9.11 -28.15
N GLN A 61 3.30 -10.15 -28.84
CA GLN A 61 2.00 -10.13 -29.49
C GLN A 61 1.00 -10.93 -28.66
N LEU A 62 -0.22 -10.42 -28.53
CA LEU A 62 -1.35 -11.14 -27.95
C LEU A 62 -2.43 -11.25 -29.02
N ASN A 63 -2.62 -12.45 -29.58
CA ASN A 63 -3.47 -12.65 -30.76
C ASN A 63 -3.09 -11.72 -31.93
N SER A 64 -1.80 -11.64 -32.24
CA SER A 64 -1.20 -10.77 -33.27
C SER A 64 -1.32 -9.25 -33.01
N ILE A 65 -1.75 -8.85 -31.81
CA ILE A 65 -1.79 -7.44 -31.39
C ILE A 65 -0.51 -7.13 -30.61
N PRO A 66 0.33 -6.18 -31.04
CA PRO A 66 1.54 -5.84 -30.30
C PRO A 66 1.18 -5.13 -29.00
N ILE A 67 1.69 -5.64 -27.88
CA ILE A 67 1.44 -5.11 -26.53
C ILE A 67 2.76 -4.95 -25.77
N ALA A 68 2.77 -4.01 -24.83
CA ALA A 68 3.74 -3.96 -23.75
C ALA A 68 3.13 -4.63 -22.53
N ILE A 69 3.86 -5.55 -21.88
CA ILE A 69 3.34 -6.28 -20.73
C ILE A 69 4.37 -6.31 -19.59
N GLY A 70 3.87 -6.10 -18.37
CA GLY A 70 4.60 -6.30 -17.12
C GLY A 70 3.92 -7.39 -16.31
N VAL A 71 4.65 -8.42 -15.90
CA VAL A 71 4.10 -9.52 -15.09
C VAL A 71 4.88 -9.60 -13.79
N MET A 72 4.21 -9.27 -12.69
CA MET A 72 4.77 -9.40 -11.36
C MET A 72 4.80 -10.85 -10.90
N ASP A 73 5.81 -11.19 -10.10
CA ASP A 73 5.97 -12.51 -9.52
C ASP A 73 5.96 -12.45 -7.99
N PHE A 74 4.85 -12.91 -7.38
CA PHE A 74 4.73 -12.94 -5.92
C PHE A 74 5.80 -13.84 -5.27
N GLN A 75 6.32 -14.83 -5.99
CA GLN A 75 7.32 -15.74 -5.44
C GLN A 75 8.69 -15.05 -5.28
N PHE A 76 8.94 -13.96 -6.00
CA PHE A 76 10.12 -13.12 -5.84
C PHE A 76 9.83 -12.01 -4.81
N MET A 77 10.37 -12.17 -3.61
CA MET A 77 10.23 -11.20 -2.51
C MET A 77 8.78 -10.72 -2.27
N GLY A 78 7.79 -11.62 -2.35
CA GLY A 78 6.38 -11.28 -2.14
C GLY A 78 5.81 -10.36 -3.22
N GLY A 79 6.43 -10.30 -4.40
CA GLY A 79 6.02 -9.40 -5.47
C GLY A 79 6.13 -7.94 -5.08
N SER A 80 6.97 -7.62 -4.09
CA SER A 80 7.05 -6.27 -3.55
C SER A 80 7.64 -5.31 -4.57
N MET A 81 7.11 -4.10 -4.68
CA MET A 81 7.61 -3.11 -5.65
C MET A 81 8.85 -2.40 -5.11
N GLY A 82 10.06 -2.77 -5.54
CA GLY A 82 11.30 -2.00 -5.31
C GLY A 82 11.57 -0.92 -6.36
N SER A 83 12.70 -0.24 -6.26
CA SER A 83 13.17 0.78 -7.21
C SER A 83 13.32 0.20 -8.60
N VAL A 84 13.85 -1.02 -8.71
CA VAL A 84 13.97 -1.72 -10.00
C VAL A 84 12.61 -2.14 -10.54
N VAL A 85 11.69 -2.65 -9.71
CA VAL A 85 10.31 -2.93 -10.15
C VAL A 85 9.65 -1.65 -10.69
N GLY A 86 9.81 -0.55 -9.95
CA GLY A 86 9.31 0.77 -10.34
C GLY A 86 9.91 1.30 -11.62
N GLU A 87 11.23 1.18 -11.77
CA GLU A 87 11.97 1.58 -12.96
C GLU A 87 11.55 0.76 -14.18
N LYS A 88 11.52 -0.57 -14.06
CA LYS A 88 11.11 -1.47 -15.15
C LYS A 88 9.68 -1.17 -15.61
N ILE A 89 8.74 -0.99 -14.69
CA ILE A 89 7.35 -0.64 -15.02
C ILE A 89 7.28 0.74 -15.66
N THR A 90 8.03 1.72 -15.15
CA THR A 90 8.06 3.06 -15.73
C THR A 90 8.61 3.04 -17.16
N ARG A 91 9.76 2.38 -17.39
CA ARG A 91 10.37 2.23 -18.72
C ARG A 91 9.47 1.50 -19.69
N LEU A 92 8.77 0.46 -19.22
CA LEU A 92 7.77 -0.24 -20.01
C LEU A 92 6.67 0.72 -20.48
N ILE A 93 6.13 1.54 -19.57
CA ILE A 93 5.08 2.52 -19.89
C ILE A 93 5.62 3.61 -20.83
N GLU A 94 6.83 4.14 -20.59
CA GLU A 94 7.46 5.14 -21.46
C GLU A 94 7.77 4.58 -22.86
N TYR A 95 8.23 3.34 -22.93
CA TYR A 95 8.45 2.64 -24.19
C TYR A 95 7.13 2.46 -24.96
N ALA A 96 6.09 1.98 -24.27
CA ALA A 96 4.75 1.85 -24.83
C ALA A 96 4.18 3.20 -25.27
N THR A 97 4.47 4.28 -24.52
CA THR A 97 4.12 5.67 -24.86
C THR A 97 4.73 6.08 -26.20
N ASN A 98 6.02 5.81 -26.39
CA ASN A 98 6.75 6.18 -27.60
C ASN A 98 6.35 5.34 -28.82
N ARG A 99 6.02 4.07 -28.60
CA ARG A 99 5.62 3.13 -29.66
C ARG A 99 4.11 3.06 -29.89
N SER A 100 3.31 3.78 -29.07
CA SER A 100 1.84 3.73 -29.10
C SER A 100 1.28 2.31 -28.94
N LEU A 101 1.89 1.55 -28.03
CA LEU A 101 1.46 0.18 -27.69
C LEU A 101 0.50 0.21 -26.50
N PRO A 102 -0.55 -0.64 -26.46
CA PRO A 102 -1.31 -0.89 -25.25
C PRO A 102 -0.41 -1.54 -24.17
N VAL A 103 -0.71 -1.24 -22.90
CA VAL A 103 0.03 -1.75 -21.74
C VAL A 103 -0.85 -2.71 -20.93
N ILE A 104 -0.32 -3.86 -20.54
CA ILE A 104 -0.94 -4.78 -19.57
C ILE A 104 0.00 -4.96 -18.38
N ILE A 105 -0.46 -4.79 -17.14
CA ILE A 105 0.35 -5.07 -15.95
C ILE A 105 -0.37 -6.06 -15.05
N VAL A 106 0.17 -7.27 -14.93
CA VAL A 106 -0.28 -8.30 -14.00
C VAL A 106 0.35 -8.04 -12.63
N CYS A 107 -0.46 -7.59 -11.69
CA CYS A 107 -0.09 -7.26 -10.33
C CYS A 107 -0.18 -8.49 -9.43
N ALA A 108 0.92 -8.80 -8.75
CA ALA A 108 1.00 -9.85 -7.75
C ALA A 108 1.93 -9.28 -6.69
N SER A 109 1.39 -8.79 -5.58
CA SER A 109 2.16 -8.00 -4.64
C SER A 109 1.59 -7.97 -3.23
N GLY A 110 2.48 -8.11 -2.25
CA GLY A 110 2.22 -7.73 -0.86
C GLY A 110 2.30 -6.22 -0.59
N GLY A 111 2.66 -5.39 -1.57
CA GLY A 111 2.78 -3.93 -1.45
C GLY A 111 4.14 -3.36 -1.88
N ALA A 112 4.50 -2.21 -1.33
CA ALA A 112 5.79 -1.56 -1.58
C ALA A 112 6.95 -2.31 -0.88
N ARG A 113 8.15 -2.31 -1.48
CA ARG A 113 9.35 -2.96 -0.91
C ARG A 113 9.97 -2.13 0.20
N MET A 114 9.74 -2.55 1.43
CA MET A 114 10.19 -1.84 2.63
C MET A 114 11.71 -1.73 2.75
N GLN A 115 12.48 -2.69 2.22
CA GLN A 115 13.95 -2.71 2.26
C GLN A 115 14.60 -1.57 1.45
N GLU A 116 13.82 -0.91 0.59
CA GLU A 116 14.28 0.26 -0.17
C GLU A 116 13.62 1.56 0.33
N GLY A 117 12.79 1.48 1.37
CA GLY A 117 12.18 2.62 2.04
C GLY A 117 11.39 3.54 1.11
N SER A 118 11.64 4.85 1.22
CA SER A 118 10.97 5.87 0.41
C SER A 118 11.25 5.73 -1.09
N LEU A 119 12.39 5.15 -1.48
CA LEU A 119 12.72 4.94 -2.89
C LEU A 119 11.71 4.00 -3.57
N SER A 120 11.20 3.02 -2.83
CA SER A 120 10.11 2.15 -3.26
C SER A 120 8.77 2.89 -3.34
N LEU A 121 8.40 3.71 -2.35
CA LEU A 121 7.15 4.49 -2.39
C LEU A 121 7.14 5.53 -3.50
N MET A 122 8.28 6.17 -3.77
CA MET A 122 8.42 7.13 -4.88
C MET A 122 8.15 6.47 -6.24
N GLN A 123 8.33 5.15 -6.36
CA GLN A 123 7.92 4.45 -7.58
C GLN A 123 6.42 4.51 -7.81
N MET A 124 5.59 4.60 -6.76
CA MET A 124 4.15 4.82 -6.92
C MET A 124 3.91 6.11 -7.68
N ALA A 125 4.54 7.22 -7.25
CA ALA A 125 4.41 8.51 -7.89
C ALA A 125 5.02 8.52 -9.29
N LYS A 126 6.19 7.89 -9.47
CA LYS A 126 6.88 7.77 -10.75
C LYS A 126 6.04 7.04 -11.79
N ILE A 127 5.55 5.85 -11.43
CA ILE A 127 4.68 5.07 -12.30
C ILE A 127 3.37 5.84 -12.50
N SER A 128 2.77 6.43 -11.46
CA SER A 128 1.54 7.22 -11.61
C SER A 128 1.70 8.38 -12.60
N SER A 129 2.85 9.06 -12.57
CA SER A 129 3.17 10.13 -13.50
C SER A 129 3.35 9.63 -14.93
N ALA A 130 4.08 8.53 -15.12
CA ALA A 130 4.24 7.90 -16.43
C ALA A 130 2.89 7.41 -16.98
N SER A 131 2.07 6.76 -16.15
CA SER A 131 0.71 6.34 -16.46
C SER A 131 -0.19 7.52 -16.78
N TYR A 132 -0.05 8.65 -16.07
CA TYR A 132 -0.81 9.87 -16.36
C TYR A 132 -0.48 10.42 -17.74
N ASP A 133 0.81 10.51 -18.10
CA ASP A 133 1.24 10.98 -19.41
C ASP A 133 0.81 10.02 -20.53
N TYR A 134 0.97 8.71 -20.32
CA TYR A 134 0.54 7.65 -21.24
C TYR A 134 -0.97 7.71 -21.53
N GLN A 135 -1.80 7.79 -20.49
CA GLN A 135 -3.27 7.81 -20.63
C GLN A 135 -3.79 9.19 -21.06
N THR A 136 -3.32 10.27 -20.45
CA THR A 136 -3.91 11.60 -20.63
C THR A 136 -3.33 12.35 -21.83
N LYS A 137 -2.00 12.34 -21.99
CA LYS A 137 -1.35 13.09 -23.08
C LYS A 137 -1.38 12.31 -24.39
N LYS A 138 -1.17 10.98 -24.34
CA LYS A 138 -1.13 10.13 -25.54
C LYS A 138 -2.41 9.34 -25.82
N LYS A 139 -3.34 9.24 -24.85
CA LYS A 139 -4.63 8.54 -25.01
C LYS A 139 -4.46 7.06 -25.37
N LEU A 140 -3.46 6.43 -24.78
CA LEU A 140 -3.15 5.01 -24.96
C LEU A 140 -3.77 4.18 -23.83
N PHE A 141 -3.95 2.89 -24.10
CA PHE A 141 -4.79 2.00 -23.30
C PHE A 141 -3.98 1.17 -22.29
N TYR A 142 -4.36 1.19 -21.02
CA TYR A 142 -3.70 0.49 -19.92
C TYR A 142 -4.64 -0.47 -19.19
N VAL A 143 -4.27 -1.76 -19.12
CA VAL A 143 -4.97 -2.80 -18.34
C VAL A 143 -4.11 -3.23 -17.14
N SER A 144 -4.69 -3.24 -15.93
CA SER A 144 -4.11 -3.83 -14.72
C SER A 144 -4.81 -5.16 -14.40
N ILE A 145 -4.06 -6.21 -14.03
CA ILE A 145 -4.60 -7.53 -13.65
C ILE A 145 -4.12 -7.88 -12.24
N LEU A 146 -4.95 -7.71 -11.22
CA LEU A 146 -4.70 -8.02 -9.81
C LEU A 146 -4.77 -9.53 -9.55
N THR A 147 -3.76 -10.09 -8.91
CA THR A 147 -3.67 -11.51 -8.58
C THR A 147 -3.53 -11.70 -7.07
N SER A 148 -3.44 -12.94 -6.59
CA SER A 148 -3.43 -13.23 -5.14
C SER A 148 -2.00 -13.32 -4.63
N PRO A 149 -1.59 -12.50 -3.65
CA PRO A 149 -2.26 -11.27 -3.16
C PRO A 149 -1.95 -10.04 -4.03
N THR A 150 -2.82 -9.01 -3.98
CA THR A 150 -2.51 -7.66 -4.48
C THR A 150 -2.96 -6.63 -3.44
N THR A 151 -2.02 -6.18 -2.63
CA THR A 151 -2.28 -5.30 -1.50
C THR A 151 -1.37 -4.06 -1.50
N GLY A 152 -1.67 -3.11 -0.61
CA GLY A 152 -0.74 -2.02 -0.28
C GLY A 152 -0.45 -1.08 -1.45
N GLY A 153 0.82 -0.67 -1.59
CA GLY A 153 1.25 0.36 -2.54
C GLY A 153 0.96 0.03 -4.00
N VAL A 154 0.95 -1.25 -4.37
CA VAL A 154 0.58 -1.68 -5.74
C VAL A 154 -0.91 -1.45 -5.97
N THR A 155 -1.77 -1.87 -5.03
CA THR A 155 -3.20 -1.55 -5.02
C THR A 155 -3.46 -0.05 -4.97
N ALA A 156 -2.64 0.73 -4.26
CA ALA A 156 -2.82 2.18 -4.13
C ALA A 156 -2.19 2.99 -5.29
N SER A 157 -1.54 2.34 -6.27
CA SER A 157 -0.90 3.00 -7.41
C SER A 157 -1.26 2.28 -8.70
N PHE A 158 -0.28 1.86 -9.50
CA PHE A 158 -0.48 1.32 -10.84
C PHE A 158 -1.47 0.16 -10.90
N GLY A 159 -1.55 -0.66 -9.84
CA GLY A 159 -2.60 -1.68 -9.72
C GLY A 159 -4.02 -1.15 -9.89
N MET A 160 -4.31 0.08 -9.44
CA MET A 160 -5.61 0.75 -9.57
C MET A 160 -5.61 1.96 -10.53
N LEU A 161 -4.53 2.18 -11.30
CA LEU A 161 -4.45 3.29 -12.27
C LEU A 161 -4.67 2.85 -13.72
N GLY A 162 -5.00 1.58 -13.95
CA GLY A 162 -5.41 1.08 -15.27
C GLY A 162 -6.73 1.67 -15.74
N ASP A 163 -6.85 1.90 -17.05
CA ASP A 163 -8.13 2.17 -17.71
C ASP A 163 -9.10 0.99 -17.49
N ILE A 164 -8.57 -0.23 -17.46
CA ILE A 164 -9.28 -1.45 -17.03
C ILE A 164 -8.49 -2.15 -15.92
N ILE A 165 -9.17 -2.52 -14.83
CA ILE A 165 -8.59 -3.28 -13.71
C ILE A 165 -9.34 -4.61 -13.59
N ILE A 166 -8.63 -5.72 -13.77
CA ILE A 166 -9.14 -7.10 -13.72
C ILE A 166 -8.59 -7.74 -12.45
N ALA A 167 -9.37 -8.49 -11.67
CA ALA A 167 -8.86 -9.27 -10.54
C ALA A 167 -9.02 -10.77 -10.79
N GLU A 168 -8.02 -11.58 -10.47
CA GLU A 168 -8.13 -13.04 -10.54
C GLU A 168 -9.06 -13.61 -9.46
N PRO A 169 -9.52 -14.85 -9.62
CA PRO A 169 -10.30 -15.51 -8.58
C PRO A 169 -9.51 -15.74 -7.27
N ASN A 170 -10.14 -15.58 -6.10
CA ASN A 170 -9.60 -15.86 -4.74
C ASN A 170 -8.37 -15.03 -4.33
N THR A 171 -8.30 -13.80 -4.84
CA THR A 171 -7.18 -12.92 -4.62
C THR A 171 -7.31 -12.13 -3.33
N TYR A 172 -6.31 -12.20 -2.46
CA TYR A 172 -6.24 -11.35 -1.28
C TYR A 172 -5.89 -9.92 -1.71
N ILE A 173 -6.93 -9.10 -1.85
CA ILE A 173 -6.87 -7.69 -2.22
C ILE A 173 -7.53 -6.90 -1.10
N ALA A 174 -6.76 -6.04 -0.44
CA ALA A 174 -7.26 -5.31 0.72
C ALA A 174 -6.99 -3.82 0.55
N PHE A 175 -8.10 -3.07 0.48
CA PHE A 175 -8.17 -1.61 0.54
C PHE A 175 -9.61 -1.22 0.94
N ALA A 176 -9.79 -0.29 1.88
CA ALA A 176 -11.13 0.22 2.24
C ALA A 176 -11.22 1.71 1.89
N GLY A 177 -12.08 2.03 0.92
CA GLY A 177 -12.31 3.40 0.45
C GLY A 177 -13.16 4.25 1.41
N THR A 178 -13.58 5.44 0.96
CA THR A 178 -14.34 6.39 1.80
C THR A 178 -15.81 5.95 1.99
N VAL A 179 -16.33 5.90 3.22
CA VAL A 179 -17.73 5.52 3.55
C VAL A 179 -18.46 6.56 4.44
N PRO A 180 -19.81 6.61 4.49
CA PRO A 180 -20.55 7.53 5.36
C PRO A 180 -20.29 7.31 6.85
N GLY A 181 -19.50 8.18 7.47
CA GLY A 181 -19.01 7.99 8.85
C GLY A 181 -20.08 8.02 9.96
N GLN A 182 -21.30 8.53 9.71
CA GLN A 182 -22.39 8.45 10.69
C GLN A 182 -23.00 7.04 10.79
N LYS A 183 -22.99 6.29 9.68
CA LYS A 183 -23.53 4.93 9.60
C LYS A 183 -22.45 3.87 9.78
N TYR A 184 -21.22 4.17 9.35
CA TYR A 184 -20.07 3.26 9.38
C TYR A 184 -18.92 3.86 10.20
N SER A 185 -19.17 4.08 11.48
CA SER A 185 -18.10 4.36 12.45
C SER A 185 -17.23 3.13 12.72
N GLU A 186 -17.80 1.95 12.48
CA GLU A 186 -17.13 0.66 12.55
C GLU A 186 -17.36 -0.08 11.22
N ILE A 187 -16.34 -0.81 10.77
CA ILE A 187 -16.40 -1.60 9.55
C ILE A 187 -16.03 -3.03 9.93
N VAL A 188 -16.91 -3.97 9.61
CA VAL A 188 -16.68 -5.40 9.84
C VAL A 188 -16.14 -6.01 8.56
N PHE A 189 -14.95 -6.59 8.61
CA PHE A 189 -14.36 -7.38 7.53
C PHE A 189 -14.68 -8.87 7.76
N PRO A 190 -15.61 -9.47 6.99
CA PRO A 190 -15.82 -10.91 7.06
C PRO A 190 -14.66 -11.64 6.38
N ILE A 191 -13.66 -12.06 7.17
CA ILE A 191 -12.49 -12.79 6.67
C ILE A 191 -12.74 -14.29 6.83
N LEU A 192 -12.61 -15.05 5.74
CA LEU A 192 -12.65 -16.51 5.77
C LEU A 192 -11.23 -17.04 5.95
N SER A 193 -11.02 -17.85 6.98
CA SER A 193 -9.75 -18.52 7.21
C SER A 193 -9.47 -19.57 6.11
N PRO A 194 -8.23 -19.67 5.62
CA PRO A 194 -7.86 -20.73 4.70
C PRO A 194 -7.82 -22.11 5.39
N ASP A 195 -7.93 -23.19 4.62
CA ASP A 195 -7.92 -24.58 5.13
C ASP A 195 -6.59 -25.30 4.79
N PRO A 196 -5.73 -25.56 5.79
CA PRO A 196 -4.47 -26.30 5.63
C PRO A 196 -4.58 -27.71 5.05
N ALA A 197 -5.76 -28.35 5.12
CA ALA A 197 -5.94 -29.71 4.58
C ALA A 197 -6.04 -29.72 3.04
N THR A 198 -6.56 -28.64 2.46
CA THR A 198 -6.76 -28.49 1.01
C THR A 198 -5.67 -27.65 0.35
N LYS A 199 -5.15 -26.65 1.06
CA LYS A 199 -4.10 -25.75 0.58
C LYS A 199 -2.78 -26.09 1.25
N LYS A 200 -1.87 -26.74 0.51
CA LYS A 200 -0.55 -27.14 1.01
C LYS A 200 0.31 -25.96 1.45
N ASP A 201 -0.02 -24.77 0.98
CA ASP A 201 0.63 -23.49 1.26
C ASP A 201 0.09 -22.77 2.52
N VAL A 202 -0.83 -23.40 3.26
CA VAL A 202 -1.48 -22.81 4.43
C VAL A 202 -1.27 -23.71 5.66
N HIS A 203 -0.94 -23.13 6.82
CA HIS A 203 -0.68 -23.87 8.07
C HIS A 203 -1.44 -23.31 9.29
N PHE A 204 -1.71 -24.17 10.28
CA PHE A 204 -2.33 -23.76 11.55
C PHE A 204 -1.31 -22.99 12.42
N LEU A 205 -1.41 -21.65 12.42
CA LEU A 205 -0.51 -20.71 13.09
C LEU A 205 -1.27 -19.42 13.44
N LYS A 206 -0.64 -18.50 14.17
CA LYS A 206 -1.15 -17.15 14.39
C LYS A 206 -0.75 -16.23 13.21
N TYR A 207 -1.71 -15.55 12.59
CA TYR A 207 -1.54 -14.62 11.47
C TYR A 207 -1.85 -13.18 11.90
N PRO A 208 -1.10 -12.16 11.43
CA PRO A 208 -1.41 -10.75 11.68
C PRO A 208 -2.48 -10.21 10.71
N ILE A 209 -3.18 -9.15 11.12
CA ILE A 209 -4.13 -8.39 10.30
C ILE A 209 -3.80 -6.88 10.43
N TYR A 210 -3.72 -6.19 9.30
CA TYR A 210 -3.41 -4.75 9.22
C TYR A 210 -4.59 -3.94 8.71
N ILE A 211 -4.80 -2.76 9.29
CA ILE A 211 -5.94 -1.90 8.99
C ILE A 211 -5.49 -0.43 8.93
N GLY A 212 -5.90 0.27 7.87
CA GLY A 212 -5.82 1.72 7.76
C GLY A 212 -7.20 2.29 7.49
N GLY A 213 -7.54 3.42 8.12
CA GLY A 213 -8.86 4.03 8.04
C GLY A 213 -8.78 5.54 7.99
N ASN A 214 -9.47 6.14 7.03
CA ASN A 214 -9.60 7.60 6.93
C ASN A 214 -11.03 8.02 7.22
N ARG A 215 -11.21 9.13 7.95
CA ARG A 215 -12.49 9.83 8.07
C ARG A 215 -12.34 11.26 7.61
N GLY A 216 -13.21 11.69 6.70
CA GLY A 216 -13.21 13.07 6.19
C GLY A 216 -12.39 13.24 4.91
N ARG A 217 -12.47 14.43 4.31
CA ARG A 217 -11.89 14.71 2.98
C ARG A 217 -10.41 15.06 3.08
N GLY A 218 -9.63 14.63 2.08
CA GLY A 218 -8.23 15.00 1.92
C GLY A 218 -8.04 16.48 1.55
N GLN A 219 -6.81 16.95 1.71
CA GLN A 219 -6.44 18.36 1.54
C GLN A 219 -5.92 18.68 0.13
N ILE A 220 -5.58 17.66 -0.65
CA ILE A 220 -4.87 17.76 -1.93
C ILE A 220 -5.45 16.71 -2.89
N TYR A 221 -5.61 17.08 -4.17
CA TYR A 221 -6.03 16.17 -5.24
C TYR A 221 -4.82 15.48 -5.91
N PRO A 222 -5.01 14.36 -6.63
CA PRO A 222 -3.92 13.65 -7.32
C PRO A 222 -3.14 14.47 -8.34
N ASP A 223 -3.74 15.53 -8.88
CA ASP A 223 -3.11 16.49 -9.81
C ASP A 223 -2.28 17.57 -9.08
N GLY A 224 -2.19 17.51 -7.74
CA GLY A 224 -1.49 18.48 -6.90
C GLY A 224 -2.30 19.73 -6.56
N SER A 225 -3.52 19.87 -7.09
CA SER A 225 -4.37 21.00 -6.78
C SER A 225 -4.88 20.95 -5.32
N LYS A 226 -5.04 22.12 -4.72
CA LYS A 226 -5.47 22.28 -3.32
C LYS A 226 -6.99 22.08 -3.21
N SER A 227 -7.44 21.30 -2.22
CA SER A 227 -8.87 21.16 -1.95
C SER A 227 -9.40 22.33 -1.13
N ASN A 228 -10.72 22.46 -1.01
CA ASN A 228 -11.34 23.44 -0.12
C ASN A 228 -11.39 23.01 1.36
N ASN A 229 -10.82 21.84 1.72
CA ASN A 229 -10.80 21.32 3.10
C ASN A 229 -9.46 21.60 3.80
N ARG A 230 -8.91 22.81 3.62
CA ARG A 230 -7.64 23.27 4.21
C ARG A 230 -7.64 24.78 4.38
N VAL A 231 -6.59 25.27 5.04
CA VAL A 231 -6.28 26.69 5.17
C VAL A 231 -5.73 27.24 3.84
N TYR A 232 -6.17 28.45 3.49
CA TYR A 232 -5.65 29.28 2.40
C TYR A 232 -4.83 30.43 2.98
N ASN A 233 -3.65 30.69 2.40
CA ASN A 233 -2.70 31.69 2.87
C ASN A 233 -2.54 32.81 1.83
N ALA A 234 -2.06 33.96 2.27
CA ALA A 234 -1.80 35.13 1.43
C ALA A 234 -0.66 34.91 0.46
N THR A 235 -0.89 35.17 -0.84
CA THR A 235 0.14 35.07 -1.89
C THR A 235 1.12 36.25 -1.87
N SER A 236 0.77 37.37 -1.25
CA SER A 236 1.64 38.56 -1.12
C SER A 236 1.44 39.27 0.22
N ALA A 237 2.49 39.96 0.70
CA ALA A 237 2.35 40.92 1.79
C ALA A 237 1.73 42.23 1.28
N GLY A 238 0.93 42.88 2.10
CA GLY A 238 0.27 44.12 1.70
C GLY A 238 -0.97 44.42 2.52
N ILE A 239 -1.77 45.37 2.03
CA ILE A 239 -3.03 45.75 2.67
C ILE A 239 -4.18 45.13 1.88
N VAL A 240 -5.13 44.51 2.59
CA VAL A 240 -6.34 43.94 1.98
C VAL A 240 -7.23 45.10 1.52
N SER A 241 -7.32 45.32 0.21
CA SER A 241 -8.06 46.46 -0.35
C SER A 241 -9.54 46.15 -0.56
N ARG A 242 -9.89 44.91 -0.88
CA ARG A 242 -11.28 44.52 -1.16
C ARG A 242 -11.47 43.02 -0.96
N ILE A 243 -12.62 42.65 -0.39
CA ILE A 243 -13.06 41.27 -0.22
C ILE A 243 -14.41 41.12 -0.91
N ALA A 244 -14.43 40.48 -2.09
CA ALA A 244 -15.65 40.22 -2.84
C ALA A 244 -16.15 38.80 -2.58
N ARG A 245 -17.43 38.65 -2.23
CA ARG A 245 -18.08 37.33 -2.11
C ARG A 245 -18.60 36.88 -3.47
N LYS A 246 -18.20 35.68 -3.91
CA LYS A 246 -18.68 35.12 -5.19
C LYS A 246 -20.09 34.54 -5.06
N GLU A 247 -20.87 34.57 -6.14
CA GLU A 247 -22.27 34.09 -6.17
C GLU A 247 -22.41 32.61 -5.76
N LYS A 248 -21.42 31.78 -6.07
CA LYS A 248 -21.38 30.34 -5.73
C LYS A 248 -20.78 30.05 -4.35
N GLY A 249 -20.57 31.08 -3.52
CA GLY A 249 -19.79 31.01 -2.30
C GLY A 249 -18.28 31.07 -2.55
N GLY A 250 -17.51 31.42 -1.51
CA GLY A 250 -16.08 31.71 -1.61
C GLY A 250 -15.78 33.20 -1.69
N TYR A 251 -14.49 33.53 -1.65
CA TYR A 251 -13.98 34.88 -1.53
C TYR A 251 -12.95 35.19 -2.61
N GLU A 252 -12.95 36.42 -3.06
CA GLU A 252 -11.92 37.02 -3.88
C GLU A 252 -11.29 38.16 -3.10
N ILE A 253 -10.02 38.02 -2.76
CA ILE A 253 -9.32 38.95 -1.88
C ILE A 253 -8.29 39.67 -2.73
N THR A 254 -8.46 40.98 -2.86
CA THR A 254 -7.50 41.84 -3.55
C THR A 254 -6.53 42.42 -2.52
N ILE A 255 -5.26 42.02 -2.64
CA ILE A 255 -4.17 42.48 -1.80
C ILE A 255 -3.35 43.49 -2.60
N VAL A 256 -3.14 44.67 -2.05
CA VAL A 256 -2.32 45.71 -2.66
C VAL A 256 -0.99 45.72 -1.95
N ASP A 257 0.08 45.44 -2.71
CA ASP A 257 1.44 45.54 -2.19
C ASP A 257 1.76 47.00 -1.84
N ALA A 258 2.22 47.22 -0.61
CA ALA A 258 2.58 48.55 -0.10
C ALA A 258 3.80 49.15 -0.82
N SER A 259 4.59 48.33 -1.53
CA SER A 259 5.91 48.70 -2.07
C SER A 259 5.90 48.95 -3.58
N GLU A 260 5.17 48.11 -4.33
CA GLU A 260 5.18 48.13 -5.81
C GLU A 260 3.82 48.51 -6.43
N GLY A 261 2.76 48.70 -5.61
CA GLY A 261 1.41 49.03 -6.09
C GLY A 261 0.75 47.95 -6.94
N ARG A 262 1.36 46.77 -7.06
CA ARG A 262 0.79 45.62 -7.76
C ARG A 262 -0.36 45.04 -6.95
N GLN A 263 -1.44 44.73 -7.66
CA GLN A 263 -2.61 44.07 -7.08
C GLN A 263 -2.52 42.57 -7.34
N VAL A 264 -2.57 41.79 -6.26
CA VAL A 264 -2.64 40.33 -6.32
C VAL A 264 -4.04 39.91 -5.89
N VAL A 265 -4.60 38.94 -6.61
CA VAL A 265 -5.95 38.43 -6.34
C VAL A 265 -5.86 37.00 -5.87
N ASP A 266 -6.21 36.79 -4.60
CA ASP A 266 -6.30 35.47 -3.99
C ASP A 266 -7.74 34.95 -4.09
N ILE A 267 -7.89 33.77 -4.69
CA ILE A 267 -9.18 33.11 -4.89
C ILE A 267 -9.32 32.01 -3.84
N ILE A 268 -10.32 32.16 -2.97
CA ILE A 268 -10.64 31.19 -1.93
C ILE A 268 -11.95 30.49 -2.31
N PRO A 269 -11.95 29.15 -2.47
CA PRO A 269 -13.17 28.41 -2.77
C PRO A 269 -14.11 28.40 -1.56
N PRO A 270 -15.41 28.08 -1.76
CA PRO A 270 -16.36 27.95 -0.66
C PRO A 270 -15.93 26.87 0.34
N GLY A 271 -16.07 27.15 1.65
CA GLY A 271 -15.83 26.21 2.74
C GLY A 271 -15.10 26.85 3.92
N PRO A 272 -13.83 27.27 3.76
CA PRO A 272 -13.07 27.91 4.84
C PRO A 272 -13.66 29.27 5.24
N GLU A 273 -13.70 29.55 6.54
CA GLU A 273 -14.15 30.85 7.05
C GLU A 273 -13.00 31.85 7.02
N LEU A 274 -13.31 33.11 6.71
CA LEU A 274 -12.31 34.16 6.59
C LEU A 274 -11.91 34.72 7.97
N LEU A 275 -10.62 34.93 8.19
CA LEU A 275 -10.07 35.49 9.44
C LEU A 275 -9.66 36.96 9.32
N VAL A 276 -9.47 37.46 8.09
CA VAL A 276 -8.96 38.80 7.81
C VAL A 276 -10.06 39.77 7.39
N SER A 277 -9.86 41.06 7.66
CA SER A 277 -10.80 42.14 7.32
C SER A 277 -10.23 43.11 6.27
N GLU A 278 -11.12 43.85 5.60
CA GLU A 278 -10.71 44.93 4.70
C GLU A 278 -9.92 46.00 5.47
N GLY A 279 -8.81 46.47 4.89
CA GLY A 279 -7.89 47.43 5.51
C GLY A 279 -6.82 46.81 6.41
N GLU A 280 -6.83 45.49 6.63
CA GLU A 280 -5.82 44.80 7.43
C GLU A 280 -4.49 44.65 6.67
N SER A 281 -3.38 44.87 7.37
CA SER A 281 -2.04 44.60 6.84
C SER A 281 -1.69 43.13 7.08
N ILE A 282 -1.50 42.39 6.00
CA ILE A 282 -1.17 40.97 6.03
C ILE A 282 0.27 40.73 5.56
N LYS A 283 0.91 39.72 6.15
CA LYS A 283 2.22 39.24 5.72
C LYS A 283 2.07 38.16 4.65
N LEU A 284 3.11 37.96 3.86
CA LEU A 284 3.22 36.82 2.96
C LEU A 284 3.01 35.51 3.74
N ASP A 285 2.24 34.58 3.18
CA ASP A 285 1.86 33.29 3.76
C ASP A 285 1.04 33.34 5.06
N GLN A 286 0.58 34.52 5.49
CA GLN A 286 -0.34 34.63 6.61
C GLN A 286 -1.67 33.90 6.26
N PRO A 287 -2.21 33.05 7.15
CA PRO A 287 -3.46 32.36 6.89
C PRO A 287 -4.60 33.37 6.76
N LEU A 288 -5.28 33.32 5.62
CA LEU A 288 -6.45 34.14 5.33
C LEU A 288 -7.72 33.50 5.90
N THR A 289 -7.71 32.19 6.13
CA THR A 289 -8.88 31.41 6.55
C THR A 289 -8.63 30.57 7.80
N SER A 290 -9.70 30.17 8.47
CA SER A 290 -9.68 29.11 9.48
C SER A 290 -9.42 27.75 8.83
N ASN A 291 -9.12 26.73 9.64
CA ASN A 291 -8.97 25.36 9.17
C ASN A 291 -10.34 24.64 9.22
N PRO A 292 -10.95 24.32 8.05
CA PRO A 292 -12.24 23.63 8.01
C PRO A 292 -12.13 22.11 8.26
N ASN A 293 -10.92 21.56 8.31
CA ASN A 293 -10.72 20.12 8.40
C ASN A 293 -11.02 19.58 9.81
N VAL A 294 -12.04 18.72 9.89
CA VAL A 294 -12.42 17.96 11.10
C VAL A 294 -12.28 16.44 10.90
N GLY A 295 -11.66 16.03 9.80
CA GLY A 295 -11.32 14.64 9.50
C GLY A 295 -9.93 14.25 10.01
N GLY A 296 -9.53 13.01 9.72
CA GLY A 296 -8.22 12.45 10.05
C GLY A 296 -8.07 11.01 9.56
N PHE A 297 -6.81 10.60 9.36
CA PHE A 297 -6.43 9.23 9.01
C PHE A 297 -5.81 8.55 10.24
N GLY A 298 -6.15 7.28 10.47
CA GLY A 298 -5.68 6.46 11.58
C GLY A 298 -5.41 5.02 11.16
N GLN A 299 -4.58 4.30 11.91
CA GLN A 299 -4.09 2.95 11.58
C GLN A 299 -4.16 2.05 12.82
N GLY A 300 -4.21 0.73 12.61
CA GLY A 300 -4.18 -0.27 13.68
C GLY A 300 -3.82 -1.68 13.18
N ASP A 301 -3.42 -2.53 14.12
CA ASP A 301 -2.95 -3.91 13.92
C ASP A 301 -3.56 -4.88 14.94
N THR A 302 -3.61 -6.17 14.57
CA THR A 302 -4.08 -7.25 15.45
C THR A 302 -3.61 -8.61 14.94
N GLU A 303 -3.93 -9.68 15.67
CA GLU A 303 -3.55 -11.05 15.34
C GLU A 303 -4.75 -12.01 15.43
N ILE A 304 -4.75 -13.06 14.61
CA ILE A 304 -5.74 -14.12 14.57
C ILE A 304 -5.04 -15.49 14.64
N VAL A 305 -5.50 -16.41 15.51
CA VAL A 305 -4.96 -17.77 15.56
C VAL A 305 -5.77 -18.68 14.64
N LEU A 306 -5.16 -19.17 13.57
CA LEU A 306 -5.69 -20.27 12.76
C LEU A 306 -5.41 -21.58 13.49
N GLN A 307 -6.38 -22.07 14.25
CA GLN A 307 -6.18 -23.17 15.18
C GLN A 307 -6.60 -24.53 14.59
N ASP A 308 -5.82 -25.56 14.93
CA ASP A 308 -6.21 -26.96 14.70
C ASP A 308 -7.02 -27.49 15.91
N PRO A 309 -8.28 -27.94 15.72
CA PRO A 309 -9.06 -28.55 16.78
C PRO A 309 -8.37 -29.74 17.48
N LEU A 310 -7.54 -30.51 16.76
CA LEU A 310 -6.87 -31.69 17.32
C LEU A 310 -5.79 -31.31 18.35
N GLN A 311 -5.08 -30.20 18.16
CA GLN A 311 -4.11 -29.71 19.12
C GLN A 311 -4.78 -29.32 20.45
N VAL A 312 -5.94 -28.69 20.37
CA VAL A 312 -6.71 -28.30 21.56
C VAL A 312 -7.19 -29.54 22.32
N GLN A 313 -7.67 -30.57 21.61
CA GLN A 313 -8.06 -31.84 22.24
C GLN A 313 -6.87 -32.53 22.91
N GLY A 314 -5.71 -32.58 22.26
CA GLY A 314 -4.48 -33.13 22.83
C GLY A 314 -4.02 -32.38 24.09
N LEU A 315 -4.09 -31.04 24.08
CA LEU A 315 -3.75 -30.21 25.23
C LEU A 315 -4.67 -30.49 26.43
N LEU A 316 -5.98 -30.62 26.20
CA LEU A 316 -6.94 -30.92 27.27
C LEU A 316 -6.63 -32.26 27.95
N LEU A 317 -6.28 -33.28 27.16
CA LEU A 317 -5.86 -34.58 27.70
C LEU A 317 -4.55 -34.48 28.50
N PHE A 318 -3.57 -33.73 28.00
CA PHE A 318 -2.31 -33.49 28.72
C PHE A 318 -2.55 -32.77 30.06
N LEU A 319 -3.33 -31.69 30.07
CA LEU A 319 -3.66 -30.96 31.29
C LEU A 319 -4.37 -31.86 32.32
N ALA A 320 -5.31 -32.69 31.88
CA ALA A 320 -5.95 -33.67 32.75
C ALA A 320 -4.92 -34.64 33.37
N SER A 321 -3.93 -35.08 32.60
CA SER A 321 -2.85 -35.95 33.09
C SER A 321 -1.93 -35.26 34.11
N VAL A 322 -1.61 -33.97 33.90
CA VAL A 322 -0.78 -33.19 34.83
C VAL A 322 -1.50 -32.99 36.16
N ILE A 323 -2.79 -32.64 36.12
CA ILE A 323 -3.62 -32.49 37.33
C ILE A 323 -3.62 -33.80 38.11
N LEU A 324 -3.81 -34.93 37.42
CA LEU A 324 -3.79 -36.25 38.05
C LEU A 324 -2.43 -36.54 38.70
N ALA A 325 -1.32 -36.26 38.01
CA ALA A 325 0.03 -36.47 38.54
C ALA A 325 0.34 -35.58 39.76
N GLN A 326 -0.07 -34.31 39.74
CA GLN A 326 0.08 -33.38 40.87
C GLN A 326 -0.67 -33.87 42.10
N ILE A 327 -1.91 -34.34 41.93
CA ILE A 327 -2.71 -34.94 43.01
C ILE A 327 -1.94 -36.10 43.62
N PHE A 328 -1.44 -37.03 42.80
CA PHE A 328 -0.70 -38.19 43.30
C PHE A 328 0.62 -37.83 44.00
N LEU A 329 1.37 -36.85 43.50
CA LEU A 329 2.61 -36.38 44.15
C LEU A 329 2.33 -35.78 45.53
N VAL A 330 1.29 -34.96 45.67
CA VAL A 330 0.90 -34.37 46.96
C VAL A 330 0.43 -35.47 47.93
N LEU A 331 -0.40 -36.40 47.47
CA LEU A 331 -0.83 -37.53 48.28
C LEU A 331 0.36 -38.37 48.75
N LYS A 332 1.34 -38.63 47.85
CA LYS A 332 2.54 -39.39 48.18
C LYS A 332 3.45 -38.65 49.16
N LYS A 333 3.65 -37.35 48.99
CA LYS A 333 4.39 -36.50 49.94
C LYS A 333 3.73 -36.54 51.32
N LYS A 334 2.42 -36.32 51.40
CA LYS A 334 1.65 -36.38 52.65
C LYS A 334 1.72 -37.76 53.32
N GLN A 335 1.79 -38.82 52.53
CA GLN A 335 2.02 -40.16 53.04
C GLN A 335 3.42 -40.30 53.66
N PHE A 336 4.47 -39.77 53.03
CA PHE A 336 5.85 -39.86 53.51
C PHE A 336 6.14 -38.95 54.71
N GLU A 337 5.56 -37.73 54.75
CA GLU A 337 5.65 -36.81 55.90
C GLU A 337 5.19 -37.51 57.20
N LYS A 338 4.17 -38.37 57.12
CA LYS A 338 3.72 -39.17 58.27
C LYS A 338 4.78 -40.16 58.76
N VAL A 339 5.61 -40.71 57.87
CA VAL A 339 6.71 -41.63 58.21
C VAL A 339 7.87 -40.85 58.83
N GLN A 340 8.30 -39.74 58.24
CA GLN A 340 9.37 -38.89 58.79
C GLN A 340 9.02 -38.35 60.18
N LEU A 341 7.77 -37.94 60.40
CA LEU A 341 7.29 -37.51 61.72
C LEU A 341 7.40 -38.61 62.78
N TYR A 342 7.27 -39.88 62.38
CA TYR A 342 7.40 -41.02 63.28
C TYR A 342 8.88 -41.33 63.58
N GLU A 343 9.77 -41.21 62.59
CA GLU A 343 11.19 -41.56 62.73
C GLU A 343 12.07 -40.43 63.33
N MET A 344 11.58 -39.18 63.38
CA MET A 344 12.28 -37.97 63.87
C MET A 344 13.67 -37.71 63.24
N ASN A 345 13.97 -38.34 62.11
CA ASN A 345 15.17 -38.13 61.30
C ASN A 345 14.72 -37.59 59.94
N PHE A 346 15.27 -36.46 59.53
CA PHE A 346 14.80 -35.71 58.35
C PHE A 346 15.55 -36.09 57.07
#